data_AF-A0A9P4S2T5-F1
#
_entry.id   AF-A0A9P4S2T5-F1
#
_cell.length_a   1.000
_cell.length_b   1.000
_cell.length_c   1.000
_cell.angle_alpha   90.00
_cell.angle_beta   90.00
_cell.angle_gamma   90.00
#
_symmetry.space_group_name_H-M   'P 1'
#
loop_
_entity.id
_entity.type
_entity.pdbx_description
1 polymer ?
#
loop_
_entity_poly.entity_id
_entity_poly.type
_entity_poly.pdbx_seq_one_letter_code
_entity_poly.pdbx_strand_id
1 'polypeptide(L)'
;MAPASIHQQFWFSHFEDFELRYNADVVSEFQRLATHRRWKESSKTYRKHHRACFEPPPSFITVPPPTAPISFNSFFNVVGFNYEPTATVEANFERLAKNQGWKQHTDEYRFFREQAYDSEFNEHFGDNKLAAWQEFCGELGVTIIPSSITQCKKTIQTMRVNIINLLEHRRNPSAVPLLRFNNYKAFRKYTKKHIYPKACAKKNEFLKTLLRRI
;
A
#
# COMPACT_ATOMS: atom_id res chain seq x y z
N MET A 1 10.76 17.79 11.62
CA MET A 1 9.87 16.83 12.32
C MET A 1 9.45 15.77 11.32
N ALA A 2 9.29 14.52 11.75
CA ALA A 2 9.02 13.41 10.85
C ALA A 2 7.52 13.33 10.46
N PRO A 3 7.19 12.79 9.28
CA PRO A 3 5.82 12.43 8.94
C PRO A 3 5.28 11.37 9.91
N ALA A 4 3.95 11.17 9.89
CA ALA A 4 3.29 10.19 10.76
C ALA A 4 3.83 8.77 10.55
N SER A 5 4.22 8.10 11.64
CA SER A 5 4.55 6.68 11.65
C SER A 5 3.34 5.83 11.26
N ILE A 6 3.55 4.56 10.91
CA ILE A 6 2.47 3.67 10.48
C ILE A 6 1.44 3.46 11.62
N HIS A 7 1.89 3.41 12.88
CA HIS A 7 0.99 3.41 14.05
C HIS A 7 0.12 4.67 14.11
N GLN A 8 0.73 5.84 13.90
CA GLN A 8 0.02 7.11 13.89
C GLN A 8 -0.98 7.17 12.75
N GLN A 9 -0.61 6.71 11.56
CA GLN A 9 -1.52 6.62 10.41
C GLN A 9 -2.73 5.72 10.71
N PHE A 10 -2.52 4.57 11.36
CA PHE A 10 -3.62 3.70 11.82
C PHE A 10 -4.50 4.40 12.87
N TRP A 11 -3.90 5.14 13.80
CA TRP A 11 -4.67 5.91 14.76
C TRP A 11 -5.54 6.97 14.06
N PHE A 12 -4.98 7.72 13.11
CA PHE A 12 -5.73 8.70 12.30
C PHE A 12 -6.83 8.06 11.45
N SER A 13 -6.69 6.80 11.00
CA SER A 13 -7.71 6.15 10.17
C SER A 13 -9.03 5.87 10.89
N HIS A 14 -9.08 5.97 12.22
CA HIS A 14 -10.32 5.88 13.00
C HIS A 14 -11.20 7.14 12.90
N PHE A 15 -10.70 8.20 12.27
CA PHE A 15 -11.41 9.46 12.06
C PHE A 15 -11.79 9.57 10.58
N GLU A 16 -12.88 8.89 10.18
CA GLU A 16 -13.31 8.77 8.77
C GLU A 16 -13.52 10.11 8.04
N ASP A 17 -13.84 11.16 8.79
CA ASP A 17 -14.06 12.53 8.31
C ASP A 17 -12.78 13.39 8.29
N PHE A 18 -11.61 12.79 8.56
CA PHE A 18 -10.33 13.46 8.61
C PHE A 18 -9.33 12.82 7.65
N GLU A 19 -8.95 13.56 6.61
CA GLU A 19 -7.95 13.11 5.65
C GLU A 19 -6.53 13.45 6.12
N LEU A 20 -5.75 12.45 6.56
CA LEU A 20 -4.36 12.65 6.96
C LEU A 20 -3.47 13.09 5.78
N ARG A 21 -2.66 14.14 6.00
CA ARG A 21 -1.63 14.58 5.05
C ARG A 21 -0.31 13.87 5.31
N TYR A 22 -0.02 12.83 4.53
CA TYR A 22 1.18 11.98 4.71
C TYR A 22 2.52 12.73 4.64
N ASN A 23 2.57 13.86 3.93
CA ASN A 23 3.78 14.68 3.78
C ASN A 23 3.93 15.75 4.87
N ALA A 24 2.92 15.94 5.72
CA ALA A 24 2.95 16.91 6.80
C ALA A 24 3.52 16.27 8.08
N ASP A 25 4.05 17.09 8.97
CA ASP A 25 4.50 16.60 10.27
C ASP A 25 3.30 16.16 11.13
N VAL A 26 3.51 15.10 11.89
CA VAL A 26 2.43 14.43 12.65
C VAL A 26 1.85 15.29 13.77
N VAL A 27 2.63 16.23 14.32
CA VAL A 27 2.16 17.13 15.38
C VAL A 27 1.17 18.14 14.81
N SER A 28 1.48 18.74 13.66
CA SER A 28 0.56 19.61 12.93
C SER A 28 -0.72 18.89 12.53
N GLU A 29 -0.63 17.64 12.06
CA GLU A 29 -1.83 16.86 11.71
C GLU A 29 -2.67 16.51 12.94
N PHE A 30 -2.03 16.20 14.08
CA PHE A 30 -2.75 15.99 15.34
C PHE A 30 -3.46 17.27 15.79
N GLN A 31 -2.81 18.44 15.70
CA GLN A 31 -3.42 19.74 16.01
C GLN A 31 -4.59 20.07 15.08
N ARG A 32 -4.46 19.75 13.79
CA ARG A 32 -5.53 19.92 12.80
C ARG A 32 -6.74 19.05 13.15
N LEU A 33 -6.52 17.80 13.52
CA LEU A 33 -7.59 16.91 13.99
C LEU A 33 -8.20 17.41 15.30
N ALA A 34 -7.38 17.83 16.27
CA ALA A 34 -7.86 18.36 17.55
C ALA A 34 -8.75 19.59 17.34
N THR A 35 -8.39 20.48 16.41
CA THR A 35 -9.20 21.64 16.01
C THR A 35 -10.50 21.20 15.35
N HIS A 36 -10.43 20.28 14.37
CA HIS A 36 -11.59 19.71 13.68
C HIS A 36 -12.60 19.07 14.64
N ARG A 37 -12.10 18.33 15.65
CA ARG A 37 -12.91 17.69 16.70
C ARG A 37 -13.20 18.60 17.90
N ARG A 38 -12.77 19.86 17.88
CA ARG A 38 -12.95 20.87 18.94
C ARG A 38 -12.42 20.42 20.31
N TRP A 39 -11.33 19.66 20.33
CA TRP A 39 -10.66 19.27 21.56
C TRP A 39 -9.87 20.46 22.11
N LYS A 40 -10.29 20.96 23.28
CA LYS A 40 -9.52 22.01 23.98
C LYS A 40 -8.16 21.45 24.40
N GLU A 41 -7.11 22.22 24.16
CA GLU A 41 -5.76 21.89 24.57
C GLU A 41 -5.72 21.59 26.07
N SER A 42 -4.94 20.58 26.45
CA SER A 42 -4.84 20.09 27.84
C SER A 42 -6.13 19.52 28.46
N SER A 43 -7.24 19.39 27.72
CA SER A 43 -8.44 18.68 28.22
C SER A 43 -8.18 17.18 28.41
N LYS A 44 -9.04 16.50 29.19
CA LYS A 44 -8.96 15.04 29.38
C LYS A 44 -8.99 14.29 28.03
N THR A 45 -9.88 14.72 27.12
CA THR A 45 -10.01 14.14 25.77
C THR A 45 -8.76 14.38 24.93
N TYR A 46 -8.23 15.61 24.93
CA TYR A 46 -6.98 15.94 24.23
C TYR A 46 -5.82 15.06 24.70
N ARG A 47 -5.61 14.95 26.02
CA ARG A 47 -4.54 14.12 26.59
C ARG A 47 -4.70 12.64 26.25
N LYS A 48 -5.93 12.11 26.31
CA LYS A 48 -6.22 10.72 25.94
C LYS A 48 -5.83 10.44 24.49
N HIS A 49 -6.24 11.30 23.57
CA HIS A 49 -5.96 11.13 22.14
C HIS A 49 -4.50 11.41 21.78
N HIS A 50 -3.87 12.38 22.42
CA HIS A 50 -2.44 12.64 22.30
C HIS A 50 -1.65 11.41 22.72
N ARG A 51 -1.98 10.83 23.89
CA ARG A 51 -1.36 9.59 24.37
C ARG A 51 -1.49 8.46 23.35
N ALA A 52 -2.70 8.22 22.83
CA ALA A 52 -2.94 7.16 21.85
C ALA A 52 -2.18 7.36 20.52
N CYS A 53 -1.98 8.61 20.09
CA CYS A 53 -1.24 8.94 18.87
C CYS A 53 0.29 8.85 19.06
N PHE A 54 0.81 9.36 20.17
CA PHE A 54 2.26 9.54 20.37
C PHE A 54 2.93 8.50 21.26
N GLU A 55 2.19 7.72 22.05
CA GLU A 55 2.72 6.60 22.82
C GLU A 55 2.34 5.29 22.11
N PRO A 56 3.17 4.79 21.18
CA PRO A 56 2.89 3.52 20.52
C PRO A 56 2.82 2.38 21.55
N PRO A 57 1.95 1.38 21.32
CA PRO A 57 2.05 0.10 22.02
C PRO A 57 3.47 -0.47 21.86
N PRO A 58 3.97 -1.29 22.81
CA PRO A 58 5.30 -1.88 22.76
C PRO A 58 5.67 -2.60 21.45
N SER A 59 4.67 -3.02 20.66
CA SER A 59 4.85 -3.63 19.34
C SER A 59 5.43 -2.67 18.29
N PHE A 60 5.11 -1.37 18.33
CA PHE A 60 5.31 -0.44 17.19
C PHE A 60 6.62 0.39 17.21
N ILE A 61 7.71 -0.11 17.79
CA ILE A 61 8.98 0.65 17.81
C ILE A 61 9.60 0.67 16.40
N THR A 62 9.47 1.78 15.68
CA THR A 62 10.13 2.05 14.39
C THR A 62 11.36 2.94 14.61
N VAL A 63 12.55 2.50 14.15
CA VAL A 63 13.80 3.28 14.22
C VAL A 63 14.15 3.77 12.80
N PRO A 64 14.72 4.99 12.63
CA PRO A 64 15.22 5.45 11.34
C PRO A 64 16.37 4.56 10.80
N PRO A 65 16.47 4.38 9.47
CA PRO A 65 17.34 3.36 8.88
C PRO A 65 18.83 3.72 8.99
N PRO A 66 19.72 2.77 9.30
CA PRO A 66 21.13 2.87 8.95
C PRO A 66 21.30 2.68 7.45
N THR A 67 22.06 3.59 6.84
CA THR A 67 22.58 3.59 5.46
C THR A 67 22.80 2.20 4.85
N ALA A 68 21.94 1.80 3.91
CA ALA A 68 22.26 0.74 2.94
C ALA A 68 21.46 0.93 1.62
N PRO A 69 22.06 0.71 0.44
CA PRO A 69 21.45 0.94 -0.86
C PRO A 69 20.91 -0.37 -1.44
N ILE A 70 19.69 -0.75 -1.06
CA ILE A 70 18.83 -1.65 -1.85
C ILE A 70 17.42 -1.08 -1.69
N SER A 71 16.60 -1.14 -2.73
CA SER A 71 15.16 -0.82 -2.73
C SER A 71 14.52 -1.19 -1.38
N PHE A 72 14.37 -0.18 -0.51
CA PHE A 72 14.06 -0.36 0.90
C PHE A 72 12.61 0.02 1.10
N ASN A 73 11.72 -0.98 1.04
CA ASN A 73 10.34 -0.77 1.41
C ASN A 73 10.26 -0.36 2.89
N SER A 74 10.01 0.94 3.11
CA SER A 74 9.92 1.54 4.44
C SER A 74 8.91 0.88 5.37
N PHE A 75 7.86 0.25 4.84
CA PHE A 75 6.83 -0.44 5.63
C PHE A 75 7.40 -1.62 6.42
N PHE A 76 8.32 -2.38 5.81
CA PHE A 76 8.94 -3.55 6.43
C PHE A 76 10.12 -3.21 7.35
N ASN A 77 10.44 -1.91 7.51
CA ASN A 77 11.50 -1.46 8.42
C ASN A 77 11.02 -1.42 9.88
N VAL A 78 10.90 -2.58 10.49
CA VAL A 78 10.45 -2.74 11.89
C VAL A 78 11.54 -3.44 12.71
N VAL A 79 11.82 -2.93 13.91
CA VAL A 79 12.85 -3.52 14.79
C VAL A 79 12.50 -4.96 15.11
N GLY A 80 13.48 -5.87 14.96
CA GLY A 80 13.28 -7.29 15.21
C GLY A 80 12.50 -8.02 14.11
N PHE A 81 12.20 -7.36 12.99
CA PHE A 81 11.68 -8.00 11.79
C PHE A 81 12.77 -8.08 10.70
N ASN A 82 12.96 -9.26 10.14
CA ASN A 82 13.86 -9.46 9.00
C ASN A 82 13.02 -9.60 7.73
N TYR A 83 13.10 -8.61 6.84
CA TYR A 83 12.46 -8.63 5.54
C TYR A 83 13.15 -9.64 4.61
N GLU A 84 12.37 -10.47 3.91
CA GLU A 84 12.90 -11.42 2.93
C GLU A 84 12.57 -10.96 1.50
N PRO A 85 13.54 -10.42 0.74
CA PRO A 85 13.28 -9.84 -0.58
C PRO A 85 12.70 -10.83 -1.60
N THR A 86 13.04 -12.11 -1.47
CA THR A 86 12.59 -13.19 -2.35
C THR A 86 11.19 -13.71 -2.01
N ALA A 87 10.68 -13.39 -0.81
CA ALA A 87 9.33 -13.78 -0.41
C ALA A 87 8.28 -12.82 -1.00
N THR A 88 7.05 -13.31 -1.16
CA THR A 88 5.91 -12.48 -1.58
C THR A 88 5.62 -11.38 -0.56
N VAL A 89 4.96 -10.31 -1.00
CA VAL A 89 4.50 -9.22 -0.12
C VAL A 89 3.60 -9.77 0.97
N GLU A 90 2.68 -10.68 0.63
CA GLU A 90 1.80 -11.32 1.60
C GLU A 90 2.59 -12.12 2.64
N ALA A 91 3.59 -12.91 2.23
CA ALA A 91 4.37 -13.73 3.16
C ALA A 91 5.21 -12.87 4.13
N ASN A 92 5.83 -11.79 3.63
CA ASN A 92 6.51 -10.83 4.49
C ASN A 92 5.52 -10.14 5.44
N PHE A 93 4.35 -9.74 4.94
CA PHE A 93 3.32 -9.10 5.76
C PHE A 93 2.78 -10.04 6.84
N GLU A 94 2.48 -11.31 6.54
CA GLU A 94 2.01 -12.30 7.51
C GLU A 94 3.03 -12.55 8.62
N ARG A 95 4.32 -12.63 8.27
CA ARG A 95 5.40 -12.74 9.26
C ARG A 95 5.50 -11.51 10.14
N LEU A 96 5.39 -10.31 9.55
CA LEU A 96 5.41 -9.07 10.30
C LEU A 96 4.18 -8.97 11.21
N ALA A 97 2.99 -9.28 10.70
CA ALA A 97 1.75 -9.31 11.47
C ALA A 97 1.87 -10.26 12.67
N LYS A 98 2.46 -11.44 12.48
CA LYS A 98 2.73 -12.38 13.58
C LYS A 98 3.72 -11.81 14.61
N ASN A 99 4.82 -11.21 14.16
CA ASN A 99 5.82 -10.57 15.02
C ASN A 99 5.18 -9.43 15.85
N GLN A 100 4.28 -8.68 15.23
CA GLN A 100 3.62 -7.51 15.81
C GLN A 100 2.32 -7.83 16.58
N GLY A 101 1.87 -9.09 16.54
CA GLY A 101 0.62 -9.51 17.18
C GLY A 101 -0.66 -9.03 16.48
N TRP A 102 -0.59 -8.58 15.22
CA TRP A 102 -1.77 -8.19 14.43
C TRP A 102 -2.57 -9.44 14.05
N LYS A 103 -3.77 -9.58 14.64
CA LYS A 103 -4.62 -10.76 14.44
C LYS A 103 -5.35 -10.66 13.10
N GLN A 104 -5.41 -11.76 12.37
CA GLN A 104 -6.19 -11.82 11.14
C GLN A 104 -7.64 -11.40 11.38
N HIS A 105 -8.23 -10.79 10.35
CA HIS A 105 -9.62 -10.28 10.35
C HIS A 105 -9.92 -9.09 11.27
N THR A 106 -8.92 -8.50 11.95
CA THR A 106 -9.12 -7.21 12.63
C THR A 106 -8.93 -6.02 11.68
N ASP A 107 -9.37 -4.84 12.11
CA ASP A 107 -9.14 -3.59 11.37
C ASP A 107 -7.65 -3.26 11.31
N GLU A 108 -6.88 -3.50 12.38
CA GLU A 108 -5.43 -3.35 12.39
C GLU A 108 -4.79 -4.17 11.26
N TYR A 109 -5.11 -5.47 11.18
CA TYR A 109 -4.53 -6.35 10.17
C TYR A 109 -4.88 -5.90 8.75
N ARG A 110 -6.15 -5.52 8.50
CA ARG A 110 -6.57 -5.01 7.19
C ARG A 110 -5.82 -3.73 6.82
N PHE A 111 -5.73 -2.78 7.76
CA PHE A 111 -5.05 -1.51 7.54
C PHE A 111 -3.56 -1.71 7.25
N PHE A 112 -2.84 -2.48 8.07
CA PHE A 112 -1.41 -2.68 7.83
C PHE A 112 -1.14 -3.51 6.58
N ARG A 113 -2.03 -4.44 6.22
CA ARG A 113 -1.95 -5.14 4.93
C ARG A 113 -2.07 -4.16 3.76
N GLU A 114 -2.99 -3.20 3.87
CA GLU A 114 -3.16 -2.14 2.88
C GLU A 114 -1.90 -1.31 2.72
N GLN A 115 -1.28 -0.89 3.81
CA GLN A 115 -0.03 -0.13 3.79
C GLN A 115 1.14 -0.91 3.20
N ALA A 116 1.25 -2.22 3.51
CA ALA A 116 2.29 -3.08 2.94
C ALA A 116 2.25 -3.08 1.41
N TYR A 117 1.05 -3.30 0.85
CA TYR A 117 0.84 -3.32 -0.60
C TYR A 117 0.96 -1.94 -1.26
N ASP A 118 0.48 -0.88 -0.62
CA ASP A 118 0.57 0.50 -1.14
C ASP A 118 2.04 0.93 -1.23
N SER A 119 2.85 0.58 -0.21
CA SER A 119 4.27 0.88 -0.17
C SER A 119 5.06 0.14 -1.26
N GLU A 120 4.86 -1.17 -1.42
CA GLU A 120 5.47 -1.96 -2.50
C GLU A 120 5.07 -1.43 -3.87
N PHE A 121 3.80 -1.07 -4.06
CA PHE A 121 3.34 -0.55 -5.33
C PHE A 121 4.02 0.78 -5.67
N ASN A 122 4.10 1.71 -4.72
CA ASN A 122 4.73 3.01 -4.97
C ASN A 122 6.24 2.90 -5.29
N GLU A 123 6.88 1.82 -4.84
CA GLU A 123 8.28 1.52 -5.13
C GLU A 123 8.48 0.93 -6.53
N HIS A 124 7.54 0.09 -7.00
CA HIS A 124 7.67 -0.65 -8.26
C HIS A 124 6.92 -0.05 -9.46
N PHE A 125 6.16 1.02 -9.27
CA PHE A 125 5.36 1.64 -10.32
C PHE A 125 5.65 3.13 -10.45
N GLY A 126 5.93 3.55 -11.68
CA GLY A 126 6.26 4.92 -12.02
C GLY A 126 5.07 5.89 -11.99
N ASP A 127 5.33 7.12 -12.41
CA ASP A 127 4.32 8.18 -12.46
C ASP A 127 3.26 7.92 -13.54
N ASN A 128 2.18 8.72 -13.53
CA ASN A 128 1.04 8.55 -14.45
C ASN A 128 1.29 9.18 -15.85
N LYS A 129 2.54 9.37 -16.28
CA LYS A 129 2.87 9.94 -17.60
C LYS A 129 2.66 8.93 -18.73
N LEU A 130 2.48 9.44 -19.95
CA LEU A 130 2.26 8.63 -21.15
C LEU A 130 3.32 7.53 -21.33
N ALA A 131 4.59 7.85 -21.12
CA ALA A 131 5.68 6.88 -21.26
C ALA A 131 5.50 5.66 -20.34
N ALA A 132 5.12 5.86 -19.07
CA ALA A 132 4.85 4.78 -18.13
C ALA A 132 3.62 3.95 -18.54
N TRP A 133 2.58 4.57 -19.11
CA TRP A 133 1.44 3.86 -19.70
C TRP A 133 1.81 3.01 -20.91
N GLN A 134 2.70 3.51 -21.76
CA GLN A 134 3.18 2.83 -22.96
C GLN A 134 4.08 1.65 -22.60
N GLU A 135 5.03 1.85 -21.69
CA GLU A 135 5.86 0.77 -21.13
C GLU A 135 5.00 -0.33 -20.51
N PHE A 136 3.98 0.06 -19.74
CA PHE A 136 3.06 -0.90 -19.14
C PHE A 136 2.24 -1.67 -20.18
N CYS A 137 1.83 -1.02 -21.28
CA CYS A 137 1.23 -1.74 -22.41
C CYS A 137 2.21 -2.79 -22.98
N GLY A 138 3.48 -2.43 -23.16
CA GLY A 138 4.52 -3.34 -23.65
C GLY A 138 4.78 -4.53 -22.72
N GLU A 139 4.85 -4.31 -21.41
CA GLU A 139 4.99 -5.36 -20.39
C GLU A 139 3.82 -6.36 -20.45
N LEU A 140 2.60 -5.84 -20.66
CA LEU A 140 1.41 -6.67 -20.87
C LEU A 140 1.31 -7.24 -22.29
N GLY A 141 2.36 -7.05 -23.11
CA GLY A 141 2.55 -7.61 -24.45
C GLY A 141 1.63 -7.04 -25.51
N VAL A 142 1.21 -5.78 -25.36
CA VAL A 142 0.64 -5.02 -26.45
C VAL A 142 1.74 -4.79 -27.48
N THR A 143 1.54 -5.26 -28.70
CA THR A 143 2.51 -5.11 -29.80
C THR A 143 2.46 -3.73 -30.44
N ILE A 144 1.25 -3.17 -30.59
CA ILE A 144 1.04 -1.83 -31.13
C ILE A 144 0.77 -0.89 -29.95
N ILE A 145 1.84 -0.26 -29.47
CA ILE A 145 1.79 0.63 -28.31
C ILE A 145 0.95 1.87 -28.64
N PRO A 146 -0.13 2.16 -27.89
CA PRO A 146 -0.97 3.31 -28.18
C PRO A 146 -0.26 4.64 -27.95
N SER A 147 -0.66 5.68 -28.70
CA SER A 147 -0.01 7.01 -28.64
C SER A 147 -0.60 7.95 -27.59
N SER A 148 -1.64 7.53 -26.84
CA SER A 148 -2.27 8.35 -25.80
C SER A 148 -2.60 7.55 -24.54
N ILE A 149 -2.65 8.25 -23.40
CA ILE A 149 -2.99 7.66 -22.08
C ILE A 149 -4.37 7.01 -22.14
N THR A 150 -5.35 7.67 -22.77
CA THR A 150 -6.72 7.16 -22.90
C THR A 150 -6.76 5.84 -23.67
N GLN A 151 -5.99 5.71 -24.75
CA GLN A 151 -5.93 4.46 -25.52
C GLN A 151 -5.17 3.37 -24.75
N CYS A 152 -4.11 3.71 -24.01
CA CYS A 152 -3.41 2.77 -23.12
C CYS A 152 -4.38 2.21 -22.07
N LYS A 153 -5.10 3.09 -21.37
CA LYS A 153 -6.12 2.72 -20.36
C LYS A 153 -7.16 1.77 -20.96
N LYS A 154 -7.72 2.10 -22.14
CA LYS A 154 -8.68 1.23 -22.84
C LYS A 154 -8.09 -0.14 -23.17
N THR A 155 -6.86 -0.18 -23.66
CA THR A 155 -6.17 -1.43 -24.03
C THR A 155 -5.97 -2.31 -22.79
N ILE A 156 -5.41 -1.75 -21.72
CA ILE A 156 -5.17 -2.45 -20.44
C ILE A 156 -6.48 -2.93 -19.80
N GLN A 157 -7.58 -2.18 -19.95
CA GLN A 157 -8.91 -2.58 -19.45
C GLN A 157 -9.44 -3.87 -20.09
N THR A 158 -9.02 -4.19 -21.32
CA THR A 158 -9.39 -5.46 -21.96
C THR A 158 -8.62 -6.65 -21.39
N MET A 159 -7.46 -6.38 -20.80
CA MET A 159 -6.57 -7.40 -20.28
C MET A 159 -7.06 -7.93 -18.95
N ARG A 160 -6.86 -9.23 -18.76
CA ARG A 160 -7.18 -9.96 -17.54
C ARG A 160 -5.88 -10.28 -16.84
N VAL A 161 -5.42 -9.36 -16.01
CA VAL A 161 -4.18 -9.45 -15.22
C VAL A 161 -4.50 -9.14 -13.78
N ASN A 162 -3.98 -9.96 -12.86
CA ASN A 162 -4.19 -9.79 -11.43
C ASN A 162 -3.14 -8.83 -10.86
N ILE A 163 -3.57 -7.88 -10.03
CA ILE A 163 -2.70 -6.83 -9.48
C ILE A 163 -1.58 -7.42 -8.60
N ILE A 164 -1.88 -8.41 -7.75
CA ILE A 164 -0.85 -9.04 -6.89
C ILE A 164 0.17 -9.75 -7.77
N ASN A 165 -0.25 -10.57 -8.73
CA ASN A 165 0.70 -11.23 -9.63
C ASN A 165 1.56 -10.24 -10.43
N LEU A 166 0.98 -9.13 -10.90
CA LEU A 166 1.74 -8.08 -11.57
C LEU A 166 2.80 -7.46 -10.65
N LEU A 167 2.44 -7.14 -9.41
CA LEU A 167 3.38 -6.62 -8.42
C LEU A 167 4.50 -7.63 -8.13
N GLU A 168 4.17 -8.89 -7.89
CA GLU A 168 5.16 -9.94 -7.65
C GLU A 168 6.05 -10.22 -8.86
N HIS A 169 5.51 -10.12 -10.09
CA HIS A 169 6.29 -10.20 -11.32
C HIS A 169 7.31 -9.06 -11.39
N ARG A 170 6.91 -7.81 -11.09
CA ARG A 170 7.85 -6.69 -11.11
C ARG A 170 8.91 -6.77 -10.01
N ARG A 171 8.57 -7.31 -8.84
CA ARG A 171 9.51 -7.57 -7.75
C ARG A 171 10.55 -8.61 -8.14
N ASN A 172 10.10 -9.70 -8.76
CA ASN A 172 10.93 -10.86 -9.05
C ASN A 172 10.67 -11.41 -10.46
N PRO A 173 11.03 -10.68 -11.54
CA PRO A 173 10.61 -11.01 -12.90
C PRO A 173 11.16 -12.33 -13.42
N SER A 174 12.32 -12.75 -12.92
CA SER A 174 12.93 -14.05 -13.25
C SER A 174 12.26 -15.24 -12.57
N ALA A 175 11.59 -15.04 -11.43
CA ALA A 175 11.00 -16.12 -10.64
C ALA A 175 9.47 -16.18 -10.78
N VAL A 176 8.81 -15.04 -10.95
CA VAL A 176 7.35 -14.95 -11.03
C VAL A 176 6.97 -14.50 -12.43
N PRO A 177 6.34 -15.35 -13.25
CA PRO A 177 5.86 -14.95 -14.57
C PRO A 177 4.62 -14.05 -14.45
N LEU A 178 4.49 -13.09 -15.37
CA LEU A 178 3.28 -12.29 -15.51
C LEU A 178 2.15 -13.14 -16.11
N LEU A 179 1.11 -13.38 -15.32
CA LEU A 179 -0.03 -14.19 -15.69
C LEU A 179 -1.06 -13.36 -16.46
N ARG A 180 -1.22 -13.69 -17.74
CA ARG A 180 -2.32 -13.19 -18.58
C ARG A 180 -3.35 -14.29 -18.73
N PHE A 181 -4.57 -14.02 -18.28
CA PHE A 181 -5.61 -15.03 -18.27
C PHE A 181 -6.41 -15.01 -19.58
N ASN A 182 -6.43 -16.15 -20.28
CA ASN A 182 -7.16 -16.32 -21.54
C ASN A 182 -8.68 -16.12 -21.40
N ASN A 183 -9.23 -16.38 -20.21
CA ASN A 183 -10.66 -16.21 -19.95
C ASN A 183 -10.93 -15.67 -18.55
N TYR A 184 -12.11 -15.09 -18.39
CA TYR A 184 -12.54 -14.45 -17.15
C TYR A 184 -12.73 -15.44 -16.00
N LYS A 185 -13.13 -16.70 -16.28
CA LYS A 185 -13.29 -17.74 -15.25
C LYS A 185 -11.96 -18.09 -14.56
N ALA A 186 -10.88 -18.22 -15.34
CA ALA A 186 -9.53 -18.47 -14.83
C ALA A 186 -9.01 -17.27 -14.03
N PHE A 187 -9.14 -16.05 -14.58
CA PHE A 187 -8.79 -14.81 -13.90
C PHE A 187 -9.51 -14.68 -12.55
N ARG A 188 -10.81 -14.95 -12.51
CA ARG A 188 -11.64 -14.88 -11.30
C ARG A 188 -11.20 -15.92 -10.27
N LYS A 189 -10.98 -17.17 -10.68
CA LYS A 189 -10.53 -18.26 -9.80
C LYS A 189 -9.19 -17.90 -9.14
N TYR A 190 -8.26 -17.34 -9.90
CA TYR A 190 -6.97 -16.89 -9.38
C TYR A 190 -7.13 -15.69 -8.44
N THR A 191 -7.85 -14.66 -8.88
CA THR A 191 -7.96 -13.39 -8.15
C THR A 191 -8.68 -13.53 -6.82
N LYS A 192 -9.63 -14.46 -6.67
CA LYS A 192 -10.27 -14.73 -5.37
C LYS A 192 -9.30 -15.14 -4.26
N LYS A 193 -8.14 -15.70 -4.61
CA LYS A 193 -7.09 -16.07 -3.66
C LYS A 193 -6.00 -15.00 -3.53
N HIS A 194 -6.00 -14.00 -4.42
CA HIS A 194 -4.98 -12.97 -4.55
C HIS A 194 -5.67 -11.62 -4.73
N ILE A 195 -6.39 -11.19 -3.69
CA ILE A 195 -7.15 -9.94 -3.69
C ILE A 195 -6.24 -8.79 -3.24
N TYR A 196 -5.96 -7.89 -4.18
CA TYR A 196 -5.34 -6.61 -3.86
C TYR A 196 -6.35 -5.69 -3.16
N PRO A 197 -5.95 -4.92 -2.13
CA PRO A 197 -6.87 -4.02 -1.46
C PRO A 197 -7.46 -2.95 -2.39
N LYS A 198 -8.79 -2.92 -2.46
CA LYS A 198 -9.53 -2.03 -3.38
C LYS A 198 -9.27 -0.55 -3.10
N ALA A 199 -9.12 -0.18 -1.82
CA ALA A 199 -8.84 1.20 -1.42
C ALA A 199 -7.50 1.68 -2.01
N CYS A 200 -6.42 0.90 -1.83
CA CYS A 200 -5.11 1.20 -2.41
C CYS A 200 -5.18 1.26 -3.95
N ALA A 201 -5.88 0.32 -4.59
CA ALA A 201 -5.99 0.32 -6.05
C ALA A 201 -6.68 1.56 -6.60
N LYS A 202 -7.57 2.20 -5.84
CA LYS A 202 -8.26 3.43 -6.27
C LYS A 202 -7.39 4.69 -6.19
N LYS A 203 -6.35 4.68 -5.34
CA LYS A 203 -5.41 5.81 -5.18
C LYS A 203 -4.52 5.98 -6.42
N ASN A 204 -4.28 4.90 -7.17
CA ASN A 204 -3.41 4.91 -8.33
C ASN A 204 -4.17 4.62 -9.65
N GLU A 205 -3.92 5.39 -10.70
CA GLU A 205 -4.64 5.25 -11.96
C GLU A 205 -4.37 3.93 -12.70
N PHE A 206 -3.13 3.40 -12.63
CA PHE A 206 -2.77 2.09 -13.21
C PHE A 206 -3.57 0.97 -12.56
N LEU A 207 -3.50 0.90 -11.23
CA LEU A 207 -4.22 -0.14 -10.48
C LEU A 207 -5.72 -0.04 -10.66
N LYS A 208 -6.26 1.18 -10.61
CA LYS A 208 -7.68 1.43 -10.85
C LYS A 208 -8.13 0.90 -12.21
N THR A 209 -7.28 0.99 -13.23
CA THR A 209 -7.55 0.50 -14.59
C THR A 209 -7.56 -1.03 -14.67
N LEU A 210 -6.84 -1.72 -13.77
CA LEU A 210 -6.84 -3.18 -13.67
C LEU A 210 -7.99 -3.76 -12.84
N LEU A 211 -8.71 -2.93 -12.07
CA LEU A 211 -9.82 -3.42 -11.25
C LEU A 211 -10.91 -4.08 -12.10
N ARG A 212 -11.37 -5.24 -11.64
CA ARG A 212 -12.48 -5.99 -12.22
C ARG A 212 -13.42 -6.41 -11.11
N ARG A 213 -14.71 -6.56 -11.43
CA ARG A 213 -15.64 -7.29 -10.57
C ARG A 213 -15.15 -8.74 -10.49
N ILE A 214 -15.19 -9.37 -9.33
CA ILE A 214 -14.77 -10.77 -9.06
C ILE A 214 -15.92 -11.50 -8.37
#